data_AF-F9VX11-F1
#
_entry.id   AF-F9VX11-F1
#
_cell.length_a   1.000
_cell.length_b   1.000
_cell.length_c   1.000
_cell.angle_alpha   90.00
_cell.angle_beta   90.00
_cell.angle_gamma   90.00
#
_symmetry.space_group_name_H-M   'P 1'
#
loop_
_entity.id
_entity.type
_entity.pdbx_description
1 polymer ?
#
loop_
_entity_poly.entity_id
_entity_poly.type
_entity_poly.pdbx_seq_one_letter_code
_entity_poly.pdbx_strand_id
1 'polypeptide(L)'
;MAGTSVFQLSLHAPELYEALGSFSGCAQTSDPLGQAVVRMVVEGRGHGNTLNMWGPPTSPAWRANDPFVHAESFRGKSIYVSNGSGAPGRYDTIDGPGIDGNGSKLFDQLAVGAVIETATAECTRNLQRRMRELGVPATFHLYEGGTHSWPYWQDELHRAWPQFRAALAG
;
A
#
# COMPACT_ATOMS: atom_id res chain seq x y z
N MET A 1 3.74 -2.89 3.43
CA MET A 1 4.66 -3.94 2.92
C MET A 1 4.12 -4.57 1.64
N ALA A 2 3.13 -5.47 1.73
CA ALA A 2 2.65 -6.24 0.57
C ALA A 2 1.98 -5.38 -0.52
N GLY A 3 1.40 -4.22 -0.17
CA GLY A 3 0.87 -3.27 -1.17
C GLY A 3 1.93 -2.75 -2.15
N THR A 4 3.21 -2.67 -1.76
CA THR A 4 4.32 -2.41 -2.69
C THR A 4 4.64 -3.66 -3.51
N SER A 5 4.68 -4.82 -2.84
CA SER A 5 5.09 -6.09 -3.41
C SER A 5 4.18 -6.57 -4.55
N VAL A 6 2.86 -6.32 -4.50
CA VAL A 6 1.96 -6.70 -5.60
C VAL A 6 2.33 -6.04 -6.93
N PHE A 7 2.79 -4.79 -6.89
CA PHE A 7 3.29 -4.10 -8.08
C PHE A 7 4.64 -4.64 -8.52
N GLN A 8 5.54 -4.92 -7.57
CA GLN A 8 6.86 -5.49 -7.89
C GLN A 8 6.75 -6.89 -8.50
N LEU A 9 5.83 -7.71 -8.01
CA LEU A 9 5.53 -9.03 -8.59
C LEU A 9 5.03 -8.90 -10.03
N SER A 10 4.10 -7.97 -10.30
CA SER A 10 3.66 -7.70 -11.67
C SER A 10 4.74 -7.08 -12.55
N LEU A 11 5.66 -6.30 -11.99
CA LEU A 11 6.78 -5.71 -12.73
C LEU A 11 7.74 -6.80 -13.23
N HIS A 12 8.02 -7.79 -12.37
CA HIS A 12 8.98 -8.88 -12.66
C HIS A 12 8.34 -10.09 -13.36
N ALA A 13 7.01 -10.22 -13.33
CA ALA A 13 6.27 -11.26 -14.02
C ALA A 13 5.00 -10.67 -14.68
N PRO A 14 5.16 -9.83 -15.72
CA PRO A 14 4.06 -9.05 -16.28
C PRO A 14 2.96 -9.88 -16.94
N GLU A 15 3.25 -11.11 -17.38
CA GLU A 15 2.24 -11.99 -17.99
C GLU A 15 1.44 -12.80 -16.97
N LEU A 16 1.95 -12.92 -15.74
CA LEU A 16 1.35 -13.78 -14.71
C LEU A 16 0.21 -13.10 -13.95
N TYR A 17 0.30 -11.80 -13.71
CA TYR A 17 -0.64 -11.06 -12.89
C TYR A 17 -1.55 -10.19 -13.74
N GLU A 18 -2.85 -10.43 -13.71
CA GLU A 18 -3.87 -9.65 -14.46
C GLU A 18 -4.49 -8.54 -13.61
N ALA A 19 -4.56 -8.76 -12.29
CA ALA A 19 -5.15 -7.84 -11.32
C ALA A 19 -4.22 -7.57 -10.13
N LEU A 20 -4.18 -6.33 -9.66
CA LEU A 20 -3.33 -5.86 -8.57
C LEU A 20 -4.20 -5.16 -7.51
N GLY A 21 -4.08 -5.60 -6.25
CA GLY A 21 -4.75 -4.99 -5.10
C GLY A 21 -3.75 -4.48 -4.07
N SER A 22 -3.66 -3.17 -3.90
CA SER A 22 -2.81 -2.54 -2.89
C SER A 22 -3.64 -1.79 -1.86
N PHE A 23 -3.79 -2.38 -0.67
CA PHE A 23 -4.49 -1.77 0.46
C PHE A 23 -3.49 -1.16 1.44
N SER A 24 -3.60 0.14 1.71
CA SER A 24 -2.69 0.90 2.58
C SER A 24 -1.22 0.73 2.20
N GLY A 25 -0.93 0.77 0.90
CA GLY A 25 0.41 0.54 0.35
C GLY A 25 1.17 1.83 0.04
N CYS A 26 2.49 1.73 -0.10
CA CYS A 26 3.32 2.79 -0.66
C CYS A 26 4.10 2.23 -1.87
N ALA A 27 3.68 2.60 -3.08
CA ALA A 27 4.26 2.04 -4.30
C ALA A 27 5.67 2.59 -4.61
N GLN A 28 5.96 3.83 -4.23
CA GLN A 28 7.28 4.43 -4.35
C GLN A 28 8.27 3.83 -3.35
N THR A 29 9.50 3.58 -3.80
CA THR A 29 10.54 2.96 -2.96
C THR A 29 11.89 3.66 -3.04
N SER A 30 12.17 4.38 -4.12
CA SER A 30 13.50 4.90 -4.44
C SER A 30 13.71 6.38 -4.12
N ASP A 31 12.65 7.14 -3.85
CA ASP A 31 12.73 8.51 -3.35
C ASP A 31 12.89 8.54 -1.81
N PRO A 32 13.27 9.68 -1.19
CA PRO A 32 13.50 9.74 0.25
C PRO A 32 12.32 9.26 1.10
N LEU A 33 11.08 9.56 0.69
CA LEU A 33 9.88 9.10 1.36
C LEU A 33 9.70 7.58 1.22
N GLY A 34 9.81 7.03 0.01
CA GLY A 34 9.71 5.59 -0.25
C GLY A 34 10.78 4.79 0.49
N GLN A 35 12.03 5.28 0.49
CA GLN A 35 13.12 4.65 1.25
C GLN A 35 12.83 4.67 2.76
N ALA A 36 12.31 5.77 3.29
CA ALA A 36 11.92 5.85 4.70
C ALA A 36 10.82 4.84 5.05
N VAL A 37 9.80 4.68 4.20
CA VAL A 37 8.74 3.68 4.41
C VAL A 37 9.30 2.26 4.37
N VAL A 38 10.13 1.94 3.37
CA VAL A 38 10.75 0.62 3.24
C VAL A 38 11.61 0.30 4.45
N ARG A 39 12.44 1.23 4.92
CA ARG A 39 13.28 1.05 6.11
C ARG A 39 12.46 0.89 7.39
N MET A 40 11.41 1.70 7.56
CA MET A 40 10.50 1.57 8.70
C MET A 40 9.90 0.16 8.80
N VAL A 41 9.53 -0.43 7.66
CA VAL A 41 8.99 -1.79 7.59
C VAL A 41 10.10 -2.84 7.78
N VAL A 42 11.16 -2.79 6.97
CA VAL A 42 12.18 -3.85 6.93
C VAL A 42 13.07 -3.81 8.17
N GLU A 43 13.63 -2.65 8.52
CA GLU A 43 14.54 -2.49 9.66
C GLU A 43 13.76 -2.32 10.96
N GLY A 44 12.76 -1.43 10.98
CA GLY A 44 12.03 -1.07 12.19
C GLY A 44 11.11 -2.18 12.70
N ARG A 45 10.28 -2.76 11.82
CA ARG A 45 9.31 -3.81 12.17
C ARG A 45 9.83 -5.23 11.95
N GLY A 46 10.52 -5.45 10.84
CA GLY A 46 11.00 -6.77 10.44
C GLY A 46 12.35 -7.15 11.02
N HIS A 47 13.07 -6.22 11.67
CA HIS A 47 14.44 -6.39 12.16
C HIS A 47 15.43 -6.90 11.09
N GLY A 48 15.12 -6.63 9.83
CA GLY A 48 15.95 -6.94 8.67
C GLY A 48 16.94 -5.82 8.35
N ASN A 49 17.61 -5.95 7.20
CA ASN A 49 18.59 -4.97 6.74
C ASN A 49 18.33 -4.62 5.27
N THR A 50 17.97 -3.36 4.98
CA THR A 50 17.71 -2.94 3.61
C THR A 50 18.96 -2.97 2.71
N LEU A 51 20.17 -2.95 3.29
CA LEU A 51 21.41 -3.17 2.55
C LEU A 51 21.50 -4.58 1.97
N ASN A 52 20.96 -5.59 2.66
CA ASN A 52 20.87 -6.96 2.14
C ASN A 52 19.76 -7.12 1.09
N MET A 53 18.79 -6.20 1.07
CA MET A 53 17.65 -6.25 0.15
C MET A 53 18.00 -5.62 -1.19
N TRP A 54 18.38 -4.34 -1.22
CA TRP A 54 18.68 -3.59 -2.45
C TRP A 54 20.00 -2.82 -2.40
N GLY A 55 20.86 -3.10 -1.42
CA GLY A 55 22.13 -2.38 -1.25
C GLY A 55 21.94 -0.98 -0.64
N PRO A 56 23.00 -0.14 -0.68
CA PRO A 56 22.94 1.23 -0.18
C PRO A 56 21.79 2.03 -0.80
N PRO A 57 21.27 3.07 -0.14
CA PRO A 57 20.17 3.91 -0.66
C PRO A 57 20.43 4.54 -2.05
N THR A 58 21.69 4.65 -2.46
CA THR A 58 22.10 5.14 -3.79
C THR A 58 22.21 4.03 -4.84
N SER A 59 22.01 2.78 -4.45
CA SER A 59 22.06 1.62 -5.35
C SER A 59 20.97 1.70 -6.41
N PRO A 60 21.29 1.44 -7.69
CA PRO A 60 20.30 1.39 -8.77
C PRO A 60 19.16 0.39 -8.50
N ALA A 61 19.38 -0.62 -7.67
CA ALA A 61 18.39 -1.65 -7.34
C ALA A 61 17.12 -1.05 -6.68
N TRP A 62 17.23 0.06 -5.95
CA TRP A 62 16.06 0.75 -5.40
C TRP A 62 15.13 1.23 -6.52
N ARG A 63 15.67 1.93 -7.53
CA ARG A 63 14.90 2.41 -8.68
C ARG A 63 14.38 1.26 -9.55
N ALA A 64 15.19 0.23 -9.76
CA ALA A 64 14.78 -0.96 -10.54
C ALA A 64 13.61 -1.73 -9.91
N ASN A 65 13.40 -1.57 -8.59
CA ASN A 65 12.30 -2.16 -7.84
C ASN A 65 11.28 -1.10 -7.39
N ASP A 66 11.19 0.04 -8.09
CA ASP A 66 10.25 1.12 -7.76
C ASP A 66 9.03 1.11 -8.70
N PRO A 67 7.88 0.56 -8.26
CA PRO A 67 6.62 0.65 -8.99
C PRO A 67 6.22 2.05 -9.47
N PHE A 68 6.50 3.10 -8.70
CA PHE A 68 6.15 4.46 -9.09
C PHE A 68 6.96 4.92 -10.32
N VAL A 69 8.26 4.60 -10.35
CA VAL A 69 9.12 4.87 -11.51
C VAL A 69 8.67 4.06 -12.72
N HIS A 70 8.25 2.82 -12.51
CA HIS A 70 7.81 1.89 -13.55
C HIS A 70 6.30 1.90 -13.82
N ALA A 71 5.56 2.92 -13.39
CA ALA A 71 4.10 2.92 -13.41
C ALA A 71 3.48 2.66 -14.80
N GLU A 72 4.16 3.05 -15.87
CA GLU A 72 3.71 2.80 -17.25
C GLU A 72 3.63 1.30 -17.60
N SER A 73 4.47 0.47 -16.98
CA SER A 73 4.49 -0.99 -17.21
C SER A 73 3.20 -1.70 -16.79
N PHE A 74 2.38 -1.06 -15.95
CA PHE A 74 1.11 -1.63 -15.49
C PHE A 74 -0.06 -1.33 -16.42
N ARG A 75 0.19 -0.77 -17.61
CA ARG A 75 -0.85 -0.57 -18.64
C ARG A 75 -1.51 -1.91 -19.00
N GLY A 76 -2.84 -1.90 -19.04
CA GLY A 76 -3.64 -3.09 -19.32
C GLY A 76 -3.90 -3.99 -18.10
N LYS A 77 -3.40 -3.62 -16.91
CA LYS A 77 -3.71 -4.34 -15.67
C LYS A 77 -4.96 -3.79 -15.00
N SER A 78 -5.70 -4.66 -14.30
CA SER A 78 -6.79 -4.24 -13.42
C SER A 78 -6.23 -3.84 -12.06
N ILE A 79 -6.12 -2.54 -11.79
CA ILE A 79 -5.45 -2.02 -10.60
C ILE A 79 -6.48 -1.44 -9.64
N TYR A 80 -6.40 -1.85 -8.37
CA TYR A 80 -7.16 -1.28 -7.27
C TYR A 80 -6.22 -0.87 -6.14
N VAL A 81 -6.30 0.40 -5.72
CA VAL A 81 -5.50 0.95 -4.63
C VAL A 81 -6.42 1.65 -3.64
N SER A 82 -6.24 1.39 -2.35
CA SER A 82 -6.99 2.07 -1.31
C SER A 82 -6.11 2.53 -0.16
N ASN A 83 -6.55 3.60 0.50
CA ASN A 83 -5.90 4.15 1.68
C ASN A 83 -6.94 4.92 2.51
N GLY A 84 -6.92 4.73 3.82
CA GLY A 84 -7.65 5.58 4.76
C GLY A 84 -6.96 6.92 4.97
N SER A 85 -7.54 7.80 5.78
CA SER A 85 -6.92 9.10 6.09
C SER A 85 -5.96 9.05 7.28
N GLY A 86 -5.94 7.96 8.04
CA GLY A 86 -5.24 7.85 9.32
C GLY A 86 -5.99 8.47 10.51
N ALA A 87 -7.09 9.17 10.27
CA ALA A 87 -7.98 9.58 11.34
C ALA A 87 -8.75 8.36 11.89
N PRO A 88 -9.10 8.34 13.19
CA PRO A 88 -9.98 7.30 13.73
C PRO A 88 -11.26 7.20 12.89
N GLY A 89 -11.56 6.00 12.40
CA GLY A 89 -12.81 5.69 11.71
C GLY A 89 -13.72 4.81 12.56
N ARG A 90 -14.71 4.20 11.91
CA ARG A 90 -15.77 3.43 12.57
C ARG A 90 -15.30 2.23 13.40
N TYR A 91 -14.12 1.68 13.12
CA TYR A 91 -13.58 0.53 13.85
C TYR A 91 -12.57 0.92 14.94
N ASP A 92 -12.19 2.19 15.01
CA ASP A 92 -11.19 2.70 15.96
C ASP A 92 -11.84 3.10 17.27
N THR A 93 -12.54 2.14 17.89
CA THR A 93 -13.28 2.31 19.13
C THR A 93 -12.85 1.25 20.15
N ILE A 94 -13.14 1.49 21.43
CA ILE A 94 -12.75 0.56 22.51
C ILE A 94 -13.41 -0.81 22.37
N ASP A 95 -14.62 -0.84 21.80
CA ASP A 95 -15.38 -2.06 21.49
C ASP A 95 -15.20 -2.48 20.02
N GLY A 96 -14.23 -1.90 19.33
CA GLY A 96 -13.94 -2.18 17.93
C GLY A 96 -13.39 -3.59 17.70
N PRO A 97 -13.58 -4.18 16.50
CA PRO A 97 -13.07 -5.51 16.20
C PRO A 97 -11.56 -5.63 16.44
N GLY A 98 -11.14 -6.59 17.27
CA GLY A 98 -9.73 -6.85 17.62
C GLY A 98 -9.19 -6.01 18.79
N ILE A 99 -9.95 -5.03 19.27
CA ILE A 99 -9.61 -4.22 20.45
C ILE A 99 -10.09 -4.89 21.74
N ASP A 100 -11.29 -5.48 21.74
CA ASP A 100 -11.86 -6.28 22.85
C ASP A 100 -11.82 -5.57 24.22
N GLY A 101 -12.13 -4.27 24.26
CA GLY A 101 -12.09 -3.47 25.48
C GLY A 101 -10.67 -3.08 25.94
N ASN A 102 -9.63 -3.42 25.18
CA ASN A 102 -8.25 -3.16 25.56
C ASN A 102 -7.78 -1.77 25.09
N GLY A 103 -7.71 -0.83 26.02
CA GLY A 103 -7.26 0.54 25.76
C GLY A 103 -5.82 0.66 25.25
N SER A 104 -4.91 -0.27 25.61
CA SER A 104 -3.53 -0.23 25.09
C SER A 104 -3.47 -0.67 23.64
N LYS A 105 -4.26 -1.68 23.23
CA LYS A 105 -4.40 -2.07 21.82
C LYS A 105 -4.98 -0.93 20.97
N LEU A 106 -5.99 -0.24 21.48
CA LEU A 106 -6.58 0.91 20.80
C LEU A 106 -5.55 2.03 20.65
N PHE A 107 -4.81 2.33 21.72
CA PHE A 107 -3.75 3.33 21.67
C PHE A 107 -2.67 2.97 20.64
N ASP A 108 -2.21 1.72 20.62
CA ASP A 108 -1.22 1.27 19.64
C ASP A 108 -1.76 1.37 18.20
N GLN A 109 -3.01 0.98 17.96
CA GLN A 109 -3.66 1.10 16.65
C GLN A 109 -3.79 2.56 16.21
N LEU A 110 -4.16 3.46 17.11
CA LEU A 110 -4.27 4.88 16.80
C LEU A 110 -2.89 5.52 16.59
N ALA A 111 -1.94 5.30 17.49
CA ALA A 111 -0.65 5.95 17.47
C ALA A 111 0.21 5.48 16.28
N VAL A 112 0.27 4.17 16.06
CA VAL A 112 1.03 3.60 14.95
C VAL A 112 0.22 3.70 13.65
N GLY A 113 -1.04 3.28 13.69
CA GLY A 113 -1.86 3.16 12.49
C GLY A 113 -2.10 4.51 11.81
N ALA A 114 -2.32 5.59 12.57
CA ALA A 114 -2.51 6.92 12.00
C ALA A 114 -1.26 7.44 11.28
N VAL A 115 -0.07 7.23 11.87
CA VAL A 115 1.20 7.69 11.28
C VAL A 115 1.51 6.93 10.00
N ILE A 116 1.35 5.60 10.01
CA ILE A 116 1.58 4.77 8.83
C ILE A 116 0.57 5.10 7.73
N GLU A 117 -0.71 5.26 8.07
CA GLU A 117 -1.76 5.53 7.09
C GLU A 117 -1.58 6.92 6.46
N THR A 118 -1.16 7.92 7.23
CA THR A 118 -0.84 9.27 6.70
C THR A 118 0.32 9.21 5.70
N ALA A 119 1.40 8.48 6.03
CA ALA A 119 2.55 8.34 5.14
C ALA A 119 2.19 7.60 3.85
N THR A 120 1.40 6.53 3.95
CA THR A 120 0.92 5.75 2.80
C THR A 120 -0.13 6.50 1.97
N ALA A 121 -0.92 7.41 2.58
CA ALA A 121 -1.84 8.28 1.87
C ALA A 121 -1.12 9.19 0.88
N GLU A 122 0.03 9.75 1.28
CA GLU A 122 0.83 10.57 0.37
C GLU A 122 1.42 9.73 -0.77
N CYS A 123 1.96 8.54 -0.47
CA CYS A 123 2.41 7.62 -1.52
C CYS A 123 1.29 7.24 -2.51
N THR A 124 0.08 7.00 -1.99
CA THR A 124 -1.08 6.64 -2.81
C THR A 124 -1.52 7.80 -3.70
N ARG A 125 -1.54 9.03 -3.17
CA ARG A 125 -1.82 10.24 -3.96
C ARG A 125 -0.75 10.46 -5.03
N ASN A 126 0.52 10.25 -4.71
CA ASN A 126 1.62 10.34 -5.69
C ASN A 126 1.38 9.35 -6.83
N LEU A 127 1.12 8.08 -6.50
CA LEU A 127 0.84 7.04 -7.49
C LEU A 127 -0.38 7.40 -8.37
N GLN A 128 -1.45 7.89 -7.76
CA GLN A 128 -2.65 8.33 -8.49
C GLN A 128 -2.33 9.44 -9.49
N ARG A 129 -1.56 10.46 -9.08
CA ARG A 129 -1.13 11.54 -9.99
C ARG A 129 -0.29 10.98 -11.14
N ARG A 130 0.69 10.14 -10.83
CA ARG A 130 1.60 9.55 -11.82
C ARG A 130 0.87 8.65 -12.84
N MET A 131 -0.02 7.79 -12.38
CA MET A 131 -0.83 6.94 -13.26
C MET A 131 -1.75 7.78 -14.16
N ARG A 132 -2.34 8.85 -13.63
CA ARG A 132 -3.14 9.79 -14.42
C ARG A 132 -2.31 10.52 -15.49
N GLU A 133 -1.12 11.01 -15.14
CA GLU A 133 -0.19 11.65 -16.08
C GLU A 133 0.21 10.72 -17.25
N LEU A 134 0.40 9.44 -16.95
CA LEU A 134 0.76 8.42 -17.94
C LEU A 134 -0.45 7.82 -18.67
N GLY A 135 -1.68 8.17 -18.29
CA GLY A 135 -2.90 7.57 -18.81
C GLY A 135 -2.98 6.06 -18.54
N VAL A 136 -2.50 5.60 -17.38
CA VAL A 136 -2.63 4.21 -16.91
C VAL A 136 -3.90 4.12 -16.04
N PRO A 137 -4.95 3.39 -16.47
CA PRO A 137 -6.18 3.28 -15.69
C PRO A 137 -5.96 2.53 -14.37
N ALA A 138 -6.51 3.06 -13.27
CA ALA A 138 -6.52 2.40 -11.97
C ALA A 138 -7.67 2.95 -11.11
N THR A 139 -8.24 2.09 -10.27
CA THR A 139 -9.25 2.46 -9.28
C THR A 139 -8.55 2.91 -8.00
N PHE A 140 -8.85 4.12 -7.53
CA PHE A 140 -8.35 4.63 -6.26
C PHE A 140 -9.51 4.88 -5.30
N HIS A 141 -9.46 4.28 -4.12
CA HIS A 141 -10.41 4.54 -3.04
C HIS A 141 -9.68 5.17 -1.84
N LEU A 142 -9.69 6.50 -1.82
CA LEU A 142 -9.18 7.31 -0.71
C LEU A 142 -10.38 7.75 0.13
N TYR A 143 -10.49 7.26 1.37
CA TYR A 143 -11.66 7.49 2.22
C TYR A 143 -11.31 8.25 3.51
N GLU A 144 -12.31 8.92 4.08
CA GLU A 144 -12.18 9.61 5.37
C GLU A 144 -12.27 8.62 6.52
N GLY A 145 -11.41 8.81 7.53
CA GLY A 145 -11.20 7.85 8.60
C GLY A 145 -10.43 6.62 8.11
N GLY A 146 -10.22 5.67 9.00
CA GLY A 146 -9.47 4.46 8.69
C GLY A 146 -8.04 4.51 9.22
N THR A 147 -7.72 3.50 10.01
CA THR A 147 -6.36 3.23 10.46
C THR A 147 -5.80 2.00 9.75
N HIS A 148 -4.50 1.78 9.93
CA HIS A 148 -3.78 0.64 9.40
C HIS A 148 -4.14 -0.68 10.12
N SER A 149 -5.40 -1.13 9.99
CA SER A 149 -5.96 -2.28 10.71
C SER A 149 -6.84 -3.19 9.84
N TRP A 150 -6.97 -4.44 10.29
CA TRP A 150 -7.63 -5.53 9.55
C TRP A 150 -9.06 -5.27 9.09
N PRO A 151 -9.95 -4.69 9.91
CA PRO A 151 -11.34 -4.49 9.50
C PRO A 151 -11.47 -3.61 8.25
N TYR A 152 -10.62 -2.58 8.11
CA TYR A 152 -10.60 -1.74 6.92
C TYR A 152 -10.09 -2.50 5.70
N TRP A 153 -9.03 -3.33 5.83
CA TRP A 153 -8.56 -4.15 4.72
C TRP A 153 -9.60 -5.19 4.27
N GLN A 154 -10.40 -5.73 5.20
CA GLN A 154 -11.49 -6.64 4.86
C GLN A 154 -12.58 -5.96 4.04
N ASP A 155 -12.97 -4.74 4.41
CA ASP A 155 -13.93 -3.95 3.63
C ASP A 155 -13.41 -3.68 2.22
N GLU A 156 -12.13 -3.29 2.11
CA GLU A 156 -11.51 -2.97 0.83
C GLU A 156 -11.33 -4.20 -0.05
N LEU A 157 -11.07 -5.37 0.53
CA LEU A 157 -11.07 -6.63 -0.21
C LEU A 157 -12.44 -6.92 -0.82
N HIS A 158 -13.52 -6.79 -0.05
CA HIS A 158 -14.88 -6.99 -0.56
C HIS A 158 -15.25 -5.95 -1.63
N ARG A 159 -14.81 -4.69 -1.46
CA ARG A 159 -15.04 -3.61 -2.42
C ARG A 159 -14.29 -3.84 -3.74
N ALA A 160 -13.05 -4.33 -3.68
CA ALA A 160 -12.22 -4.60 -4.85
C ALA A 160 -12.62 -5.88 -5.59
N TRP A 161 -13.25 -6.83 -4.91
CA TRP A 161 -13.54 -8.16 -5.45
C TRP A 161 -14.32 -8.16 -6.79
N PRO A 162 -15.39 -7.37 -7.00
CA PRO A 162 -16.10 -7.35 -8.28
C PRO A 162 -15.19 -6.99 -9.46
N GLN A 163 -14.24 -6.07 -9.26
CA GLN A 163 -13.26 -5.67 -10.26
C GLN A 163 -12.26 -6.80 -10.55
N PHE A 164 -11.74 -7.46 -9.51
CA PHE A 164 -10.81 -8.59 -9.68
C PHE A 164 -11.48 -9.78 -10.37
N ARG A 165 -12.71 -10.10 -9.97
CA ARG A 165 -13.50 -11.16 -10.60
C ARG A 165 -13.70 -10.91 -12.09
N ALA A 166 -13.99 -9.67 -12.50
CA ALA A 166 -14.15 -9.32 -13.91
C ALA A 166 -12.84 -9.47 -14.70
N ALA A 167 -11.71 -9.06 -14.11
CA ALA A 167 -10.41 -9.18 -14.76
C ALA A 167 -9.97 -10.64 -14.97
N LEU A 168 -10.23 -11.51 -13.98
CA LEU A 168 -9.83 -12.92 -13.99
C LEU A 168 -10.81 -13.83 -14.75
N ALA A 169 -11.95 -13.31 -15.22
CA ALA A 169 -12.99 -14.11 -15.86
C ALA A 169 -12.75 -14.41 -17.35
N GLY A 170 -11.81 -13.70 -18.01
CA GLY A 170 -11.54 -13.83 -19.44
C GLY A 170 -12.61 -13.15 -20.31
#